data_AF-A0A763SYU9-F1
#
_entry.id   AF-A0A763SYU9-F1
#
_cell.length_a   1.000
_cell.length_b   1.000
_cell.length_c   1.000
_cell.angle_alpha   90.00
_cell.angle_beta   90.00
_cell.angle_gamma   90.00
#
_symmetry.space_group_name_H-M   'P 1'
#
loop_
_entity.id
_entity.type
_entity.pdbx_description
1 polymer ?
#
loop_
_entity_poly.entity_id
_entity_poly.type
_entity_poly.pdbx_seq_one_letter_code
_entity_poly.pdbx_strand_id
1 'polypeptide(L)' 'MKFLWSPANLSFFPETLMQEYIDAGWDLSDAIVISDNVRAEFGGVWPQGKILSSVNGMPAWADIPP' A
#
# COMPACT_ATOMS: atom_id res chain seq x y z
N MET A 1 6.67 -3.61 -13.09
CA MET A 1 7.48 -3.05 -11.98
C MET A 1 6.87 -3.60 -10.71
N LYS A 2 7.66 -4.24 -9.84
CA LYS A 2 7.11 -4.88 -8.63
C LYS A 2 6.85 -3.84 -7.55
N PHE A 3 5.74 -4.00 -6.85
CA PHE A 3 5.37 -3.15 -5.72
C PHE A 3 5.19 -4.00 -4.46
N LEU A 4 5.52 -3.38 -3.34
CA LEU A 4 5.30 -3.87 -2.00
C LEU A 4 4.14 -3.10 -1.38
N TRP A 5 3.36 -3.76 -0.54
CA TRP A 5 2.30 -3.16 0.28
C TRP A 5 2.68 -3.28 1.75
N SER A 6 2.65 -2.16 2.48
CA SER A 6 2.80 -2.15 3.94
C SER A 6 1.46 -1.82 4.60
N PRO A 7 0.81 -2.80 5.26
CA PRO A 7 -0.41 -2.57 6.05
C PRO A 7 -0.26 -1.48 7.12
N ALA A 8 0.88 -1.40 7.79
CA ALA A 8 1.14 -0.44 8.86
C ALA A 8 1.25 1.00 8.33
N ASN A 9 1.86 1.17 7.16
CA ASN A 9 1.99 2.48 6.51
C ASN A 9 0.81 2.83 5.59
N LEU A 10 -0.12 1.90 5.38
CA LEU A 10 -1.21 1.99 4.40
C LEU A 10 -0.74 2.50 3.03
N SER A 11 0.44 2.04 2.60
CA SER A 11 1.15 2.59 1.45
C SER A 11 1.80 1.52 0.57
N PHE A 12 1.97 1.88 -0.70
CA PHE A 12 2.66 1.07 -1.69
C PHE A 12 4.06 1.62 -1.96
N PHE A 13 5.04 0.74 -2.06
CA PHE A 13 6.44 1.08 -2.27
C PHE A 13 6.98 0.36 -3.51
N PRO A 14 7.67 1.03 -4.43
CA PRO A 14 8.39 0.36 -5.50
C PRO A 14 9.49 -0.51 -4.90
N GLU A 15 9.56 -1.79 -5.28
CA GLU A 15 10.59 -2.73 -4.79
C GLU A 15 12.00 -2.17 -5.04
N THR A 16 12.21 -1.49 -6.16
CA THR A 16 13.51 -0.91 -6.53
C THR A 16 13.96 0.24 -5.64
N LEU A 17 13.05 0.89 -4.91
CA LEU A 17 13.35 2.01 -4.01
C LEU A 17 13.30 1.61 -2.53
N MET A 18 13.04 0.33 -2.22
CA MET A 18 12.82 -0.14 -0.84
C MET A 18 13.96 0.26 0.09
N GLN A 19 15.21 0.10 -0.34
CA GLN A 19 16.37 0.43 0.50
C GLN A 19 16.45 1.94 0.78
N GLU A 20 16.12 2.80 -0.18
CA GLU A 20 16.12 4.25 0.01
C GLU A 20 15.09 4.69 1.07
N TYR A 21 13.91 4.05 1.10
CA TYR A 21 12.91 4.30 2.13
C TYR A 21 13.39 3.82 3.52
N ILE A 22 14.01 2.64 3.61
CA ILE A 22 14.58 2.12 4.85
C ILE A 22 15.68 3.05 5.38
N ASP A 23 16.58 3.50 4.50
CA ASP A 23 17.66 4.43 4.84
C ASP A 23 17.12 5.81 5.28
N ALA A 24 15.97 6.22 4.76
CA ALA A 24 15.23 7.41 5.19
C ALA A 24 14.45 7.22 6.51
N GLY A 25 14.52 6.05 7.13
CA GLY A 25 13.93 5.75 8.44
C GLY A 25 12.51 5.17 8.40
N TRP A 26 12.04 4.70 7.24
CA TRP A 26 10.77 3.99 7.16
C TRP A 26 10.89 2.56 7.69
N ASP A 27 9.91 2.15 8.49
CA ASP A 27 9.73 0.73 8.83
C ASP A 27 8.88 0.05 7.76
N LEU A 28 9.52 -0.82 6.97
CA LEU A 28 8.91 -1.63 5.93
C LEU A 28 9.01 -3.13 6.22
N SER A 29 9.19 -3.52 7.48
CA SER A 29 9.32 -4.92 7.90
C SER A 29 8.05 -5.74 7.66
N ASP A 30 6.90 -5.09 7.55
CA ASP A 30 5.59 -5.69 7.26
C ASP A 30 5.24 -5.67 5.76
N ALA A 31 6.13 -5.14 4.92
CA ALA A 31 5.84 -4.94 3.50
C ALA A 31 5.84 -6.29 2.75
N ILE A 32 4.73 -6.58 2.04
CA ILE A 32 4.54 -7.82 1.29
C ILE A 32 4.48 -7.55 -0.21
N VAL A 33 4.97 -8.50 -1.02
CA VAL A 33 4.86 -8.42 -2.48
C VAL A 33 3.40 -8.62 -2.88
N ILE A 34 2.89 -7.72 -3.72
CA ILE A 34 1.54 -7.79 -4.27
C ILE A 34 1.57 -7.98 -5.79
N SER A 35 0.47 -8.45 -6.36
CA SER A 35 0.32 -8.53 -7.81
C SER A 35 0.08 -7.15 -8.43
N ASP A 36 0.41 -7.03 -9.71
CA ASP A 36 0.16 -5.79 -10.47
C ASP A 36 -1.33 -5.41 -10.49
N ASN A 37 -2.23 -6.40 -10.45
CA ASN A 37 -3.68 -6.16 -10.39
C ASN A 37 -4.09 -5.49 -9.07
N VAL A 38 -3.57 -5.98 -7.93
CA VAL A 38 -3.83 -5.38 -6.61
C VAL A 38 -3.27 -3.96 -6.58
N ARG A 39 -2.06 -3.75 -7.10
CA ARG A 39 -1.46 -2.41 -7.19
C ARG A 39 -2.27 -1.46 -8.07
N ALA A 40 -2.83 -1.94 -9.17
CA ALA A 40 -3.65 -1.14 -10.08
C ALA A 40 -5.01 -0.76 -9.46
N GLU A 41 -5.64 -1.69 -8.74
CA GLU A 41 -6.94 -1.48 -8.10
C GLU A 41 -6.87 -0.50 -6.92
N PHE A 42 -5.84 -0.62 -6.07
CA PHE A 42 -5.78 0.10 -4.79
C PHE A 42 -4.77 1.25 -4.73
N GLY A 43 -3.80 1.30 -5.65
CA GLY A 43 -2.81 2.37 -5.71
C GLY A 43 -3.10 3.43 -6.79
N GLY A 44 -4.34 3.47 -7.27
CA GLY A 44 -4.82 4.38 -8.31
C GLY A 44 -5.61 5.57 -7.75
N VAL A 45 -6.62 6.00 -8.50
CA VAL A 45 -7.53 7.08 -8.10
C VAL A 45 -8.46 6.58 -6.99
N TRP A 46 -8.60 7.37 -5.94
CA TRP A 46 -9.45 7.04 -4.80
C TRP A 46 -10.92 7.08 -5.24
N PRO A 47 -11.71 6.00 -5.00
CA PRO A 47 -13.14 6.04 -5.24
C PRO A 47 -13.81 7.10 -4.37
N GLN A 48 -14.86 7.73 -4.89
CA GLN A 48 -15.61 8.75 -4.14
C GLN A 48 -16.15 8.17 -2.82
N GLY A 49 -15.91 8.87 -1.72
CA GLY A 49 -16.39 8.48 -0.40
C GLY A 49 -15.60 7.34 0.25
N LYS A 50 -14.47 6.91 -0.34
CA LYS A 50 -13.64 5.82 0.20
C LYS A 50 -12.21 6.29 0.51
N ILE A 51 -11.59 5.59 1.46
CA ILE A 51 -10.18 5.73 1.83
C ILE A 51 -9.46 4.39 1.68
N LEU A 52 -8.17 4.45 1.39
CA LEU A 52 -7.33 3.26 1.42
C LEU A 52 -7.18 2.77 2.87
N SER A 53 -7.37 1.48 3.06
CA SER A 53 -7.32 0.80 4.35
C SER A 53 -6.69 -0.58 4.18
N SER A 54 -6.63 -1.36 5.25
CA SER A 54 -6.18 -2.75 5.22
C SER A 54 -7.20 -3.69 5.84
N VAL A 55 -7.49 -4.79 5.14
CA VAL A 55 -8.30 -5.91 5.65
C VAL A 55 -7.48 -7.18 5.49
N ASN A 56 -7.25 -7.90 6.60
CA ASN A 56 -6.43 -9.11 6.64
C ASN A 56 -5.02 -8.93 6.03
N GLY A 57 -4.40 -7.77 6.26
CA GLY A 57 -3.06 -7.46 5.74
C GLY A 57 -3.00 -7.14 4.24
N MET A 58 -4.15 -7.09 3.55
CA MET A 58 -4.24 -6.69 2.14
C MET A 58 -4.85 -5.28 2.03
N PRO A 59 -4.53 -4.52 0.97
CA PRO A 59 -5.16 -3.23 0.74
C PRO A 59 -6.66 -3.41 0.45
N ALA A 60 -7.47 -2.51 0.95
CA ALA A 60 -8.91 -2.50 0.76
C ALA A 60 -9.44 -1.05 0.77
N TRP A 61 -10.58 -0.82 0.14
CA TRP A 61 -11.28 0.45 0.24
C TRP A 61 -12.28 0.43 1.40
N ALA A 62 -12.13 1.35 2.35
CA ALA A 62 -13.08 1.55 3.45
C ALA A 62 -13.92 2.81 3.21
N ASP A 63 -15.15 2.83 3.73
CA ASP A 63 -16.00 4.02 3.65
C ASP A 63 -15.53 5.11 4.62
N ILE A 64 -15.60 6.37 4.19
CA ILE A 64 -15.37 7.52 5.06
C ILE A 64 -16.55 7.62 6.04
N PRO A 65 -16.31 7.65 7.36
CA PRO A 65 -17.37 7.88 8.34
C PRO A 65 -18.11 9.21 8.06
N PRO A 66 -19.43 9.28 8.31
CA PRO A 66 -20.21 10.50 8.13
C PRO A 66 -19.78 11.66 9.05
#